data_AF-A0A9P5Z247-F1
#
_entry.id   AF-A0A9P5Z247-F1
#
_cell.length_a   1.000
_cell.length_b   1.000
_cell.length_c   1.000
_cell.angle_alpha   90.00
_cell.angle_beta   90.00
_cell.angle_gamma   90.00
#
_symmetry.space_group_name_H-M   'P 1'
#
loop_
_entity.id
_entity.type
_entity.pdbx_description
1 polymer ?
#
loop_
_entity_poly.entity_id
_entity_poly.type
_entity_poly.pdbx_seq_one_letter_code
_entity_poly.pdbx_strand_id
1 'polypeptide(L)'
;THIIGQVRNIPEMSETVPYDPFKVDVYQLGKASQGLIDQHGGVEFLEPLCEAMTRADPEKRPTETEACQLLETMLSFTEADMNKRV
;
A
#
# COMPACT_ATOMS: atom_id res chain seq x y z
N THR A 1 -7.27 23.97 8.46
CA THR A 1 -7.85 23.81 7.10
C THR A 1 -6.72 23.51 6.13
N HIS A 2 -6.41 22.26 5.77
CA HIS A 2 -7.26 21.08 5.73
C HIS A 2 -6.42 19.79 5.79
N ILE A 3 -7.05 18.71 6.21
CA ILE A 3 -6.66 17.34 5.86
C ILE A 3 -6.82 17.19 4.34
N ILE A 4 -5.71 17.09 3.61
CA ILE A 4 -5.65 16.99 2.14
C ILE A 4 -5.21 15.57 1.78
N GLY A 5 -5.92 14.95 0.83
CA GLY A 5 -5.64 13.58 0.37
C GLY A 5 -6.92 12.81 0.04
N GLN A 6 -6.77 11.72 -0.71
CA GLN A 6 -7.89 10.84 -1.07
C GLN A 6 -8.39 10.04 0.13
N VAL A 7 -7.48 9.49 0.94
CA VAL A 7 -7.85 8.84 2.20
C VAL A 7 -7.84 9.88 3.30
N ARG A 8 -8.90 9.91 4.09
CA ARG A 8 -9.11 10.88 5.17
C ARG A 8 -8.98 10.29 6.57
N ASN A 9 -8.93 8.96 6.69
CA ASN A 9 -8.87 8.22 7.94
C ASN A 9 -7.47 7.63 8.21
N ILE A 10 -6.42 8.39 7.86
CA ILE A 10 -5.03 8.03 8.19
C ILE A 10 -4.84 8.16 9.72
N PRO A 11 -4.33 7.13 10.42
CA PRO A 11 -4.31 7.09 11.89
C PRO A 11 -3.55 8.23 12.57
N GLU A 12 -2.45 8.68 11.99
CA GLU A 12 -1.56 9.71 12.52
C GLU A 12 -1.88 11.13 12.02
N MET A 13 -2.89 11.28 11.14
CA MET A 13 -3.19 12.57 10.54
C MET A 13 -3.65 13.57 11.61
N SER A 14 -2.90 14.66 11.72
CA SER A 14 -3.14 15.68 12.73
C SER A 14 -2.86 17.07 12.16
N GLU A 15 -3.70 18.05 12.51
CA GLU A 15 -3.42 19.46 12.16
C GLU A 15 -2.36 20.09 13.07
N THR A 16 -2.07 19.47 14.23
CA THR A 16 -1.21 20.06 15.28
C THR A 16 0.02 19.23 15.61
N VAL A 17 -0.02 17.91 15.38
CA VAL A 17 1.09 17.00 15.65
C VAL A 17 1.80 16.72 14.32
N PRO A 18 3.09 17.07 14.18
CA PRO A 18 3.86 16.71 13.00
C PRO A 18 3.91 15.19 12.82
N TYR A 19 3.88 14.76 11.56
CA TYR A 19 3.99 13.35 11.16
C TYR A 19 4.97 13.24 9.98
N ASP A 20 5.44 12.02 9.71
CA ASP A 20 6.26 11.76 8.53
C ASP A 20 5.38 11.72 7.28
N PRO A 21 5.52 12.67 6.34
CA PRO A 21 4.71 12.69 5.13
C PRO A 21 4.96 11.47 4.22
N PHE A 22 6.18 10.91 4.21
CA PHE A 22 6.47 9.74 3.40
C PHE A 22 5.71 8.51 3.87
N LYS A 23 5.59 8.33 5.19
CA LYS A 23 4.78 7.25 5.76
C LYS A 23 3.31 7.40 5.42
N VAL A 24 2.81 8.65 5.38
CA VAL A 24 1.45 8.94 4.93
C VAL A 24 1.26 8.54 3.48
N ASP A 25 2.18 8.91 2.59
CA ASP A 25 2.08 8.56 1.16
C ASP A 25 2.06 7.04 0.93
N VAL A 26 2.87 6.28 1.68
CA VAL A 26 2.83 4.80 1.65
C VAL A 26 1.44 4.28 2.06
N TYR A 27 0.84 4.85 3.11
CA TYR A 27 -0.52 4.48 3.53
C TYR A 27 -1.57 4.81 2.47
N GLN A 28 -1.49 6.01 1.85
CA GLN A 28 -2.39 6.42 0.78
C GLN A 28 -2.33 5.44 -0.39
N LEU A 29 -1.11 5.08 -0.82
CA LEU A 29 -0.91 4.15 -1.93
C LEU A 29 -1.45 2.76 -1.58
N GLY A 30 -1.19 2.25 -0.38
CA GLY A 30 -1.74 0.97 0.08
C GLY A 30 -3.27 0.94 0.05
N LYS A 31 -3.94 2.00 0.52
CA LYS A 31 -5.41 2.10 0.46
C LYS A 31 -5.95 2.22 -0.97
N ALA A 32 -5.26 2.97 -1.84
CA ALA A 32 -5.65 3.06 -3.25
C ALA A 32 -5.53 1.70 -3.94
N SER A 33 -4.45 0.95 -3.66
CA SER A 33 -4.23 -0.40 -4.19
C SER A 33 -5.26 -1.42 -3.68
N GLN A 34 -5.69 -1.34 -2.42
CA GLN A 34 -6.83 -2.16 -1.94
C GLN A 34 -8.09 -1.90 -2.78
N GLY A 35 -8.37 -0.64 -3.09
CA GLY A 35 -9.48 -0.28 -3.97
C GLY A 35 -9.36 -0.87 -5.38
N LEU A 36 -8.13 -1.05 -5.90
CA LEU A 36 -7.91 -1.73 -7.19
C LEU A 36 -8.20 -3.23 -7.08
N ILE A 37 -7.78 -3.89 -5.99
CA ILE A 37 -8.05 -5.31 -5.74
C ILE A 37 -9.56 -5.56 -5.61
N ASP A 38 -10.27 -4.70 -4.88
CA ASP A 38 -11.73 -4.80 -4.72
C ASP A 38 -12.49 -4.69 -6.06
N GLN A 39 -11.92 -3.99 -7.04
CA GLN A 39 -12.53 -3.73 -8.35
C GLN A 39 -12.10 -4.72 -9.44
N HIS A 40 -10.99 -5.43 -9.26
CA HIS A 40 -10.39 -6.27 -10.29
C HIS A 40 -9.94 -7.62 -9.72
N GLY A 41 -10.46 -8.70 -10.31
CA GLY A 41 -9.98 -10.04 -9.99
C GLY A 41 -8.62 -10.34 -10.61
N GLY A 42 -7.86 -11.26 -10.00
CA GLY A 42 -6.56 -11.72 -10.49
C GLY A 42 -5.37 -10.91 -9.96
N VAL A 43 -5.60 -9.90 -9.12
CA VAL A 43 -4.56 -9.09 -8.45
C VAL A 43 -4.58 -9.23 -6.93
N GLU A 44 -5.33 -10.18 -6.38
CA GLU A 44 -5.45 -10.46 -4.94
C GLU A 44 -4.11 -10.85 -4.31
N PHE A 45 -3.16 -11.32 -5.11
CA PHE A 45 -1.80 -11.61 -4.64
C PHE A 45 -1.06 -10.36 -4.09
N LEU A 46 -1.55 -9.15 -4.39
CA LEU A 46 -1.03 -7.88 -3.85
C LEU A 46 -1.60 -7.52 -2.47
N GLU A 47 -2.56 -8.27 -1.93
CA GLU A 47 -3.14 -8.03 -0.60
C GLU A 47 -2.07 -7.90 0.50
N PRO A 48 -1.05 -8.80 0.60
CA PRO A 48 -0.05 -8.70 1.66
C PRO A 48 0.78 -7.41 1.58
N LEU A 49 1.04 -6.90 0.37
CA LEU A 49 1.73 -5.63 0.17
C LEU A 49 0.86 -4.47 0.67
N CYS A 50 -0.43 -4.50 0.32
CA CYS A 50 -1.39 -3.49 0.77
C CYS A 50 -1.53 -3.47 2.29
N GLU A 51 -1.61 -4.64 2.93
CA GLU A 51 -1.65 -4.75 4.39
C GLU A 51 -0.38 -4.20 5.05
N ALA A 52 0.80 -4.47 4.48
CA ALA A 52 2.05 -3.93 4.99
C ALA A 52 2.09 -2.39 4.90
N MET A 53 1.69 -1.82 3.77
CA MET A 53 1.64 -0.37 3.54
C MET A 53 0.60 0.35 4.40
N THR A 54 -0.49 -0.33 4.80
CA THR A 54 -1.62 0.27 5.54
C THR A 54 -1.60 -0.01 7.05
N ARG A 55 -0.46 -0.44 7.61
CA ARG A 55 -0.29 -0.63 9.05
C ARG A 55 -0.58 0.66 9.82
N ALA A 56 -1.32 0.53 10.93
CA ALA A 56 -1.74 1.69 11.71
C ALA A 56 -0.56 2.47 12.31
N ASP A 57 0.47 1.74 12.75
CA ASP A 57 1.74 2.30 13.22
C ASP A 57 2.61 2.68 12.01
N PRO A 58 2.92 3.98 11.78
CA PRO A 58 3.73 4.45 10.64
C PRO A 58 5.11 3.79 10.57
N GLU A 59 5.72 3.52 11.72
CA GLU A 59 7.06 2.92 11.79
C GLU A 59 7.06 1.47 11.35
N LYS A 60 5.91 0.79 11.43
CA LYS A 60 5.77 -0.59 10.95
C LYS A 60 5.50 -0.67 9.45
N ARG A 61 5.20 0.43 8.77
CA ARG A 61 5.03 0.44 7.31
C ARG A 61 6.39 0.28 6.62
N PRO A 62 6.46 -0.41 5.48
CA PRO A 62 7.67 -0.44 4.68
C PRO A 62 8.06 0.98 4.24
N THR A 63 9.34 1.18 3.98
CA THR A 63 9.83 2.30 3.17
C THR A 63 9.39 2.15 1.72
N GLU A 64 9.53 3.21 0.92
CA GLU A 64 9.30 3.15 -0.53
C GLU A 64 10.11 2.01 -1.18
N THR A 65 11.40 1.95 -0.89
CA THR A 65 12.30 0.92 -1.44
C THR A 65 11.86 -0.49 -1.05
N GLU A 66 11.49 -0.70 0.22
CA GLU A 66 11.02 -2.01 0.68
C GLU A 66 9.67 -2.39 0.04
N ALA A 67 8.76 -1.44 -0.13
CA ALA A 67 7.48 -1.68 -0.80
C ALA A 67 7.68 -2.07 -2.28
N CYS A 68 8.59 -1.38 -2.99
CA CYS A 68 8.99 -1.73 -4.35
C CYS A 68 9.59 -3.14 -4.42
N GLN A 69 10.52 -3.47 -3.51
CA GLN A 69 11.13 -4.81 -3.46
C GLN A 69 10.10 -5.91 -3.17
N LEU A 70 9.13 -5.65 -2.30
CA LEU A 70 8.03 -6.58 -2.03
C LEU A 70 7.18 -6.81 -3.29
N LEU A 71 6.85 -5.73 -4.01
CA LEU A 71 6.12 -5.82 -5.27
C LEU A 71 6.89 -6.62 -6.32
N GLU A 72 8.17 -6.32 -6.52
CA GLU A 72 9.05 -7.04 -7.46
C GLU A 72 9.13 -8.53 -7.10
N THR A 73 9.25 -8.85 -5.81
CA THR A 73 9.28 -10.25 -5.34
C THR A 73 7.97 -10.96 -5.70
N MET A 74 6.83 -10.32 -5.45
CA MET A 74 5.51 -10.87 -5.81
C MET A 74 5.38 -11.07 -7.32
N LEU A 75 5.80 -10.10 -8.13
CA LEU A 75 5.73 -10.19 -9.59
C LEU A 75 6.68 -11.24 -10.17
N SER A 76 7.87 -11.42 -9.59
CA SER A 76 8.84 -12.43 -10.03
C SER A 76 8.33 -13.87 -9.87
N PHE A 77 7.43 -14.09 -8.90
CA PHE A 77 6.73 -15.36 -8.73
C PHE A 77 5.64 -15.55 -9.80
N THR A 78 5.14 -14.47 -10.38
CA THR A 78 3.92 -14.51 -11.21
C THR A 78 4.16 -14.78 -12.70
N GLU A 79 5.26 -14.37 -13.34
CA GLU A 79 5.38 -14.57 -14.81
C GLU A 79 5.37 -16.06 -15.22
N ALA A 80 6.04 -16.92 -14.46
CA ALA A 80 6.07 -18.36 -14.72
C ALA A 80 4.78 -19.10 -14.30
N ASP A 81 4.02 -18.55 -13.37
CA ASP A 81 2.80 -19.16 -12.82
C ASP A 81 1.50 -18.59 -13.44
N MET A 82 1.51 -17.35 -13.94
CA MET A 82 0.45 -16.75 -14.75
C MET A 82 0.36 -17.41 -16.13
N ASN A 83 1.49 -17.76 -16.74
CA ASN A 83 1.52 -18.50 -18.02
C ASN A 83 0.98 -19.94 -17.93
N LYS A 84 0.69 -20.46 -16.74
CA LYS A 84 0.07 -21.79 -16.54
C LYS A 84 -1.46 -21.74 -16.39
N ARG A 85 -2.07 -20.54 -16.37
CA ARG A 85 -3.51 -20.36 -16.14
C ARG A 85 -4.30 -19.94 -17.39
N VAL A 86 -3.70 -20.03 -18.58
CA VAL A 86 -4.36 -19.85 -19.89
C VAL A 86 -4.34 -21.14 -20.67
#